data_AF-A0A1I4VZE4-F1
#
_entry.id   AF-A0A1I4VZE4-F1
#
_cell.length_a   1.000
_cell.length_b   1.000
_cell.length_c   1.000
_cell.angle_alpha   90.00
_cell.angle_beta   90.00
_cell.angle_gamma   90.00
#
_symmetry.space_group_name_H-M   'P 1'
#
loop_
_entity.id
_entity.type
_entity.pdbx_description
1 polymer ?
#
loop_
_entity_poly.entity_id
_entity_poly.type
_entity_poly.pdbx_seq_one_letter_code
_entity_poly.pdbx_strand_id
1 'polypeptide(L)'
;MNNLIEVLDTKSKGFENTVSIVTTGAAAGIAVSKAIEKNQKIGALVGIGLGLLAYAMFSPEGKLKKEKRKLEKQIEKIEGEIEK
;
A
#
# COMPACT_ATOMS: atom_id res chain seq x y z
N MET A 1 -1.55 -24.95 -8.09
CA MET A 1 -1.28 -23.89 -9.09
C MET A 1 -1.97 -22.55 -8.75
N ASN A 2 -3.00 -22.50 -7.89
CA ASN A 2 -3.75 -21.27 -7.59
C ASN A 2 -2.93 -20.20 -6.82
N ASN A 3 -2.04 -20.60 -5.92
CA ASN A 3 -1.28 -19.64 -5.09
C ASN A 3 -0.30 -18.77 -5.88
N LEU A 4 0.26 -19.25 -7.00
CA LEU A 4 1.21 -18.47 -7.80
C LEU A 4 0.51 -17.35 -8.59
N ILE A 5 -0.69 -17.63 -9.10
CA ILE A 5 -1.53 -16.66 -9.81
C ILE A 5 -1.99 -15.55 -8.85
N GLU A 6 -2.39 -15.93 -7.64
CA GLU A 6 -2.85 -15.00 -6.61
C GLU A 6 -1.71 -14.07 -6.10
N VAL A 7 -0.50 -14.61 -5.95
CA VAL A 7 0.69 -13.82 -5.59
C VAL A 7 1.08 -12.85 -6.71
N LEU A 8 1.01 -13.29 -7.97
CA LEU A 8 1.27 -12.44 -9.13
C LEU A 8 0.26 -11.30 -9.25
N ASP A 9 -1.04 -11.60 -9.09
CA ASP A 9 -2.11 -10.59 -9.12
C ASP A 9 -1.96 -9.57 -7.98
N THR A 10 -1.61 -10.04 -6.79
CA THR A 10 -1.36 -9.17 -5.61
C THR A 10 -0.15 -8.25 -5.84
N LYS A 11 0.95 -8.77 -6.39
CA LYS A 11 2.13 -7.96 -6.73
C LYS A 11 1.83 -6.96 -7.84
N SER A 12 1.06 -7.35 -8.84
CA SER A 12 0.66 -6.50 -9.96
C SER A 12 -0.17 -5.31 -9.46
N LYS A 13 -1.19 -5.57 -8.63
CA LYS A 13 -2.00 -4.51 -7.99
C LYS A 13 -1.18 -3.58 -7.09
N GLY A 14 -0.21 -4.13 -6.36
CA GLY A 14 0.72 -3.34 -5.55
C GLY A 14 1.60 -2.42 -6.40
N PHE A 15 2.08 -2.90 -7.55
CA PHE A 15 2.85 -2.11 -8.50
C PHE A 15 2.01 -1.02 -9.15
N GLU A 16 0.81 -1.35 -9.61
CA GLU A 16 -0.12 -0.39 -10.24
C GLU A 16 -0.49 0.74 -9.27
N ASN A 17 -0.81 0.42 -8.02
CA ASN A 17 -1.03 1.42 -6.98
C ASN A 17 0.19 2.31 -6.78
N THR A 18 1.39 1.73 -6.68
CA THR A 18 2.64 2.48 -6.49
C THR A 18 2.88 3.46 -7.65
N VAL A 19 2.72 3.00 -8.89
CA VAL A 19 2.87 3.84 -10.08
C VAL A 19 1.84 4.97 -10.09
N SER A 20 0.58 4.67 -9.76
CA SER A 20 -0.48 5.67 -9.66
C SER A 20 -0.15 6.75 -8.62
N ILE A 21 0.36 6.35 -7.46
CA ILE A 21 0.76 7.25 -6.37
C ILE A 21 1.94 8.13 -6.79
N VAL A 22 2.96 7.55 -7.42
CA VAL A 22 4.12 8.29 -7.91
C VAL A 22 3.68 9.33 -8.94
N THR A 23 2.85 8.93 -9.90
CA THR A 23 2.40 9.82 -10.98
C THR A 23 1.54 10.95 -10.45
N THR A 24 0.57 10.64 -9.58
CA THR A 24 -0.33 11.62 -8.98
C THR A 24 0.39 12.53 -7.99
N GLY A 25 1.26 11.96 -7.15
CA GLY A 25 2.12 12.70 -6.22
C GLY A 25 3.05 13.67 -6.95
N ALA A 26 3.68 13.23 -8.04
CA ALA A 26 4.49 14.11 -8.88
C ALA A 26 3.66 15.28 -9.43
N ALA A 27 2.50 15.00 -10.01
CA ALA A 27 1.62 16.03 -10.57
C ALA A 27 1.16 17.04 -9.50
N ALA A 28 0.74 16.56 -8.32
CA ALA A 28 0.36 17.41 -7.19
C ALA A 28 1.54 18.28 -6.72
N GLY A 29 2.72 17.69 -6.58
CA GLY A 29 3.94 18.40 -6.17
C GLY A 29 4.39 19.47 -7.17
N ILE A 30 4.25 19.20 -8.48
CA ILE A 30 4.49 20.17 -9.56
C ILE A 30 3.48 21.32 -9.47
N ALA A 31 2.19 21.01 -9.29
CA ALA A 31 1.14 22.02 -9.20
C ALA A 31 1.36 22.96 -8.01
N VAL A 32 1.65 22.40 -6.83
CA VAL A 32 1.96 23.19 -5.63
C VAL A 32 3.20 24.05 -5.84
N SER A 33 4.27 23.48 -6.41
CA SER A 33 5.51 24.23 -6.65
C SER A 33 5.34 25.34 -7.66
N LYS A 34 4.50 25.14 -8.68
CA LYS A 34 4.13 26.19 -9.64
C LYS A 34 3.34 27.32 -8.97
N ALA A 35 2.45 26.99 -8.03
CA ALA A 35 1.66 27.98 -7.29
C ALA A 35 2.50 28.85 -6.35
N ILE A 36 3.62 28.34 -5.84
CA ILE A 36 4.55 29.07 -4.95
C ILE A 36 5.82 29.57 -5.67
N GLU A 37 5.82 29.59 -7.00
CA GLU A 37 6.96 30.03 -7.84
C GLU A 37 8.30 29.33 -7.53
N LYS A 38 8.24 28.05 -7.16
CA LYS A 38 9.41 27.21 -6.88
C LYS A 38 9.72 26.25 -8.03
N ASN A 39 10.87 25.59 -7.92
CA ASN A 39 11.32 24.62 -8.90
C ASN A 39 10.38 23.39 -8.97
N GLN A 40 9.72 23.23 -10.11
CA GLN A 40 8.76 22.15 -10.39
C GLN A 40 9.38 20.75 -10.26
N LYS A 41 10.68 20.58 -10.57
CA LYS A 41 11.37 19.29 -10.43
C LYS A 41 11.50 18.88 -8.96
N ILE A 42 11.81 19.85 -8.08
CA ILE A 42 11.86 19.62 -6.63
C ILE A 42 10.44 19.34 -6.13
N GLY A 43 9.44 20.07 -6.65
CA GLY A 43 8.03 19.80 -6.40
C GLY A 43 7.61 18.37 -6.69
N ALA A 44 7.93 17.87 -7.88
CA ALA A 44 7.65 16.49 -8.27
C ALA A 44 8.26 15.49 -7.29
N LEU A 45 9.54 15.66 -6.94
CA LEU A 45 10.26 14.82 -6.00
C LEU A 45 9.60 14.79 -4.61
N VAL A 46 9.27 15.97 -4.07
CA VAL A 46 8.58 16.10 -2.77
C VAL A 46 7.19 15.46 -2.83
N GLY A 47 6.44 15.70 -3.90
CA GLY A 47 5.09 15.14 -4.08
C GLY A 47 5.09 13.61 -4.20
N ILE A 48 6.04 13.03 -4.94
CA ILE A 48 6.26 11.58 -4.97
C ILE A 48 6.58 11.06 -3.57
N GLY A 49 7.53 11.69 -2.89
CA GLY A 49 7.97 11.30 -1.55
C GLY A 49 6.81 11.28 -0.55
N LEU A 50 6.01 12.35 -0.51
CA LEU A 50 4.84 12.45 0.36
C LEU A 50 3.73 11.45 -0.02
N GLY A 51 3.51 11.23 -1.32
CA GLY A 51 2.52 10.26 -1.81
C GLY A 51 2.86 8.83 -1.38
N LEU A 52 4.14 8.43 -1.52
CA LEU A 52 4.62 7.12 -1.05
C LEU A 52 4.57 7.01 0.48
N LEU A 53 4.88 8.07 1.21
CA LEU A 53 4.80 8.11 2.68
C LEU A 53 3.36 7.95 3.17
N ALA A 54 2.41 8.64 2.54
CA ALA A 54 0.99 8.46 2.81
C ALA A 54 0.53 7.04 2.48
N TYR A 55 0.95 6.49 1.35
CA TYR A 55 0.65 5.10 1.01
C TYR A 55 1.23 4.10 2.01
N ALA A 56 2.42 4.35 2.55
CA ALA A 56 2.99 3.49 3.60
C ALA A 56 2.19 3.60 4.92
N MET A 57 1.82 4.82 5.33
CA MET A 57 1.03 5.03 6.55
C MET A 57 -0.39 4.45 6.46
N PHE A 58 -1.03 4.57 5.28
CA PHE A 58 -2.39 4.11 5.04
C PHE A 58 -2.45 2.76 4.33
N SER A 59 -1.29 2.14 4.07
CA SER A 59 -1.23 0.81 3.49
C SER A 59 -1.95 -0.17 4.40
N PRO A 60 -2.60 -1.18 3.84
CA PRO A 60 -3.44 -2.11 4.57
C PRO A 60 -2.66 -3.03 5.54
N GLU A 61 -1.45 -2.71 5.98
CA GLU A 61 -0.76 -3.43 7.06
C GLU A 61 -1.64 -3.54 8.32
N GLY A 62 -2.47 -2.52 8.59
CA GLY A 62 -3.50 -2.58 9.64
C GLY A 62 -4.64 -3.58 9.37
N LYS A 63 -4.95 -3.87 8.10
CA LYS A 63 -5.92 -4.91 7.70
C LYS A 63 -5.27 -6.30 7.73
N LEU A 64 -4.03 -6.45 7.23
CA LEU A 64 -3.23 -7.68 7.30
C LEU A 64 -3.01 -8.14 8.75
N LYS A 65 -2.75 -7.23 9.68
CA LYS A 65 -2.60 -7.54 11.11
C LYS A 65 -3.93 -7.99 11.74
N LYS A 66 -5.06 -7.44 11.29
CA LYS A 66 -6.41 -7.85 11.72
C LYS A 66 -6.82 -9.19 11.13
N GLU A 67 -6.48 -9.47 9.88
CA GLU A 67 -6.73 -10.78 9.24
C GLU A 67 -5.86 -11.88 9.86
N LYS A 68 -4.56 -11.63 10.07
CA LYS A 68 -3.69 -12.58 10.80
C LYS A 68 -4.26 -12.95 12.16
N ARG A 69 -4.71 -11.96 12.93
CA ARG A 69 -5.31 -12.18 14.25
C ARG A 69 -6.67 -12.91 14.19
N LYS A 70 -7.41 -12.80 13.08
CA LYS A 70 -8.64 -13.59 12.85
C LYS A 70 -8.35 -15.03 12.43
N LEU A 71 -7.27 -15.24 11.67
CA LEU A 71 -6.81 -16.56 11.26
C LEU A 71 -6.24 -17.34 12.47
N GLU A 72 -5.41 -16.71 13.29
CA GLU A 72 -4.89 -17.31 14.54
C GLU A 72 -6.02 -17.78 15.46
N LYS A 73 -7.05 -16.95 15.66
CA LYS A 73 -8.24 -17.32 16.45
C LYS A 73 -9.07 -18.46 15.86
N GLN A 74 -9.06 -18.63 14.54
CA GLN A 74 -9.76 -19.74 13.89
C GLN A 74 -8.98 -21.04 14.04
N ILE A 75 -7.64 -20.98 13.92
CA ILE A 75 -6.75 -22.12 14.13
C ILE A 75 -6.85 -22.62 15.59
N GLU A 76 -6.78 -21.71 16.56
CA GLU A 76 -6.91 -22.04 18.00
C GLU A 76 -8.25 -22.71 18.33
N LYS A 77 -9.33 -22.29 17.65
CA LYS A 77 -10.65 -22.92 17.78
C LYS A 77 -10.69 -24.34 17.22
N ILE A 78 -10.08 -24.55 16.06
CA ILE A 78 -10.04 -25.85 15.39
C ILE A 78 -9.17 -26.83 16.19
N GLU A 79 -8.01 -26.39 16.68
CA GLU A 79 -7.14 -27.21 17.55
C GLU A 79 -7.88 -27.64 18.83
N GLY A 80 -8.60 -26.73 19.48
CA GLY A 80 -9.41 -27.05 20.67
C GLY A 80 -10.63 -27.96 20.40
N GLU A 81 -11.13 -28.01 19.17
CA GLU A 81 -12.16 -28.97 18.75
C GLU A 81 -11.59 -30.36 18.41
N ILE A 82 -10.31 -30.44 18.02
CA ILE A 82 -9.61 -31.69 17.71
C ILE A 82 -9.05 -32.38 18.97
N GLU A 83 -8.68 -31.62 20.00
CA GLU A 83 -8.19 -32.15 21.30
C GLU A 83 -9.31 -32.67 22.24
N LYS A 84 -10.59 -32.52 21.87
CA LYS A 84 -11.74 -33.05 22.60
C LYS A 84 -12.26 -34.35 21.98
#